data_AF-A0A9J7E557-F1
#
_entry.id   AF-A0A9J7E557-F1
#
_cell.length_a   1.000
_cell.length_b   1.000
_cell.length_c   1.000
_cell.angle_alpha   90.00
_cell.angle_beta   90.00
_cell.angle_gamma   90.00
#
_symmetry.space_group_name_H-M   'P 1'
#
loop_
_entity.id
_entity.type
_entity.pdbx_description
1 polymer ?
#
loop_
_entity_poly.entity_id
_entity_poly.type
_entity_poly.pdbx_seq_one_letter_code
_entity_poly.pdbx_strand_id
1 'polypeptide(L)'
;GYRTISGESANLLAGLPPWDLEAKVLARVHSMRAEARRRGETPLPRQISAWRDELRRDLMAEWQQRLSQPRAGLAAIAAVSPLFEEWLERRYGVLTYRLTQVLTGHGSFGRYLCLMGREETPGCHHCEDRPEDTVEHTVGECPSWAEHRRVLREVIGDGDLSRPGLVQAMMRSEGDWDAVSSFCEAVMLAKEEAGRVRQRSAASSQ
;
A
#
# COMPACT_ATOMS: atom_id res chain seq x y z
N GLY A 1 -6.08 -6.47 17.30
CA GLY A 1 -5.47 -5.74 16.17
C GLY A 1 -6.18 -6.09 14.88
N TYR A 2 -6.04 -5.28 13.84
CA TYR A 2 -6.50 -5.64 12.49
C TYR A 2 -5.65 -6.81 11.94
N ARG A 3 -6.19 -7.69 11.08
CA ARG A 3 -5.41 -8.78 10.44
C ARG A 3 -4.31 -8.19 9.55
N THR A 4 -3.26 -8.98 9.33
CA THR A 4 -2.14 -8.64 8.45
C THR A 4 -2.60 -8.52 7.00
N ILE A 5 -2.04 -7.56 6.27
CA ILE A 5 -2.21 -7.42 4.81
C ILE A 5 -1.46 -8.56 4.08
N SER A 6 -1.75 -8.78 2.79
CA SER A 6 -1.00 -9.79 2.02
C SER A 6 0.48 -9.40 1.92
N GLY A 7 1.37 -10.40 1.94
CA GLY A 7 2.81 -10.17 1.78
C GLY A 7 3.12 -9.43 0.47
N GLU A 8 2.45 -9.78 -0.63
CA GLU A 8 2.62 -9.14 -1.93
C GLU A 8 2.35 -7.62 -1.88
N SER A 9 1.25 -7.20 -1.25
CA SER A 9 0.96 -5.78 -1.06
C SER A 9 1.93 -5.11 -0.08
N ALA A 10 2.30 -5.78 1.01
CA ALA A 10 3.26 -5.24 1.98
C ALA A 10 4.61 -4.96 1.33
N ASN A 11 5.14 -5.92 0.57
CA ASN A 11 6.39 -5.80 -0.19
C ASN A 11 6.33 -4.65 -1.19
N LEU A 12 5.25 -4.55 -1.97
CA LEU A 12 5.08 -3.48 -2.96
C LEU A 12 5.01 -2.10 -2.31
N LEU A 13 4.20 -1.94 -1.27
CA LEU A 13 4.05 -0.66 -0.56
C LEU A 13 5.36 -0.23 0.11
N ALA A 14 6.08 -1.18 0.72
CA ALA A 14 7.39 -0.93 1.33
C ALA A 14 8.50 -0.67 0.31
N GLY A 15 8.28 -1.00 -0.97
CA GLY A 15 9.31 -0.95 -2.00
C GLY A 15 10.42 -1.98 -1.80
N LEU A 16 10.10 -3.10 -1.15
CA LEU A 16 11.04 -4.17 -0.84
C LEU A 16 10.66 -5.43 -1.61
N PRO A 17 11.54 -5.94 -2.49
CA PRO A 17 11.28 -7.18 -3.21
C PRO A 17 10.99 -8.37 -2.27
N PRO A 18 10.20 -9.35 -2.72
CA PRO A 18 10.06 -10.62 -2.01
C PRO A 18 11.41 -11.28 -1.72
N TRP A 19 11.57 -11.79 -0.50
CA TRP A 19 12.85 -12.36 -0.04
C TRP A 19 13.35 -13.52 -0.92
N ASP A 20 12.42 -14.29 -1.50
CA ASP A 20 12.78 -15.43 -2.35
C ASP A 20 13.45 -14.96 -3.64
N LEU A 21 13.05 -13.80 -4.17
CA LEU A 21 13.72 -13.18 -5.31
C LEU A 21 15.11 -12.65 -4.93
N GLU A 22 15.24 -12.00 -3.78
CA GLU A 22 16.56 -11.55 -3.30
C GLU A 22 17.51 -12.74 -3.07
N ALA A 23 17.00 -13.83 -2.50
CA ALA A 23 17.75 -15.06 -2.29
C ALA A 23 18.23 -15.66 -3.63
N LYS A 24 17.41 -15.63 -4.69
CA LYS A 24 17.83 -16.04 -6.04
C LYS A 24 19.01 -15.22 -6.55
N VAL A 25 19.00 -13.90 -6.39
CA VAL A 25 20.10 -13.02 -6.79
C VAL A 25 21.39 -13.37 -6.03
N LEU A 26 21.30 -13.52 -4.71
CA LEU A 26 22.43 -13.89 -3.86
C LEU A 26 23.03 -15.26 -4.27
N ALA A 27 22.17 -16.26 -4.47
CA ALA A 27 22.59 -17.59 -4.90
C ALA A 27 23.26 -17.57 -6.29
N ARG A 28 22.76 -16.74 -7.21
CA ARG A 28 23.33 -16.62 -8.55
C ARG A 28 24.70 -15.95 -8.54
N VAL A 29 24.86 -14.84 -7.80
CA VAL A 29 26.17 -14.19 -7.62
C VAL A 29 27.17 -15.15 -6.98
N HIS A 30 26.76 -15.94 -5.99
CA HIS A 30 27.60 -16.94 -5.37
C HIS A 30 28.06 -18.00 -6.38
N SER A 31 27.13 -18.50 -7.21
CA SER A 31 27.42 -19.50 -8.24
C SER A 31 28.41 -18.98 -9.29
N MET A 32 28.22 -17.75 -9.78
CA MET A 32 29.12 -17.11 -10.75
C MET A 32 30.53 -16.90 -10.18
N ARG A 33 30.64 -16.53 -8.90
CA ARG A 33 31.94 -16.44 -8.20
C ARG A 33 32.61 -17.81 -8.07
N ALA A 34 31.86 -18.86 -7.75
CA ALA A 34 32.39 -20.21 -7.65
C ALA A 34 32.88 -20.72 -9.02
N GLU A 35 32.16 -20.42 -10.11
CA GLU A 35 32.57 -20.73 -11.49
C GLU A 35 33.86 -20.02 -11.88
N ALA A 36 33.96 -18.71 -11.65
CA ALA A 36 35.18 -17.95 -11.95
C ALA A 36 36.39 -18.53 -11.19
N ARG A 37 36.23 -18.84 -9.90
CA ARG A 37 37.29 -19.47 -9.10
C ARG A 37 37.71 -20.84 -9.65
N ARG A 38 36.76 -21.66 -10.13
CA ARG A 38 37.08 -22.94 -10.80
C ARG A 38 37.91 -22.76 -12.07
N ARG A 39 37.78 -21.61 -12.75
CA ARG A 39 38.60 -21.23 -13.91
C ARG A 39 39.94 -20.57 -13.53
N GLY A 40 40.26 -20.47 -12.24
CA GLY A 40 41.45 -19.76 -11.76
C GLY A 40 41.32 -18.23 -11.78
N GLU A 41 40.12 -17.70 -11.99
CA GLU A 41 39.86 -16.26 -12.03
C GLU A 41 39.45 -15.74 -10.65
N THR A 42 39.86 -14.51 -10.33
CA THR A 42 39.34 -13.77 -9.18
C THR A 42 38.56 -12.55 -9.68
N PRO A 43 37.21 -12.59 -9.65
CA PRO A 43 36.40 -11.48 -10.14
C PRO A 43 36.69 -10.19 -9.38
N LEU A 44 36.90 -9.11 -10.11
CA LEU A 44 37.09 -7.78 -9.52
C LEU A 44 35.79 -7.27 -8.90
N PRO A 45 35.85 -6.38 -7.89
CA PRO A 45 34.67 -5.78 -7.27
C PRO A 45 33.70 -5.15 -8.28
N ARG A 46 34.22 -4.46 -9.31
CA ARG A 46 33.42 -3.87 -10.39
C ARG A 46 32.63 -4.90 -11.21
N GLN A 47 33.20 -6.08 -11.46
CA GLN A 47 32.54 -7.15 -12.20
C GLN A 47 31.41 -7.76 -11.36
N ILE A 48 31.67 -7.97 -10.07
CA ILE A 48 30.65 -8.44 -9.12
C ILE A 48 29.49 -7.44 -9.03
N SER A 49 29.78 -6.13 -9.02
CA SER A 49 28.72 -5.11 -9.03
C SER A 49 27.89 -5.20 -10.30
N ALA A 50 28.53 -5.27 -11.48
CA ALA A 50 27.84 -5.41 -12.75
C ALA A 50 26.92 -6.65 -12.78
N TRP A 51 27.38 -7.80 -12.26
CA TRP A 51 26.53 -8.99 -12.12
C TRP A 51 25.33 -8.76 -11.21
N ARG A 52 25.52 -8.07 -10.09
CA ARG A 52 24.42 -7.74 -9.17
C ARG A 52 23.40 -6.80 -9.81
N ASP A 53 23.86 -5.82 -10.56
CA ASP A 53 23.00 -4.82 -11.21
C ASP A 53 22.18 -5.46 -12.35
N GLU A 54 22.77 -6.38 -13.11
CA GLU A 54 22.06 -7.20 -14.10
C GLU A 54 21.01 -8.10 -13.42
N LEU A 55 21.41 -8.89 -12.41
CA LEU A 55 20.48 -9.77 -11.70
C LEU A 55 19.38 -9.01 -10.95
N ARG A 56 19.64 -7.78 -10.52
CA ARG A 56 18.61 -6.91 -9.94
C ARG A 56 17.59 -6.47 -10.98
N ARG A 57 18.00 -6.16 -12.21
CA ARG A 57 17.05 -5.85 -13.30
C ARG A 57 16.15 -7.05 -13.59
N ASP A 58 16.73 -8.25 -13.66
CA ASP A 58 15.96 -9.49 -13.83
C ASP A 58 14.99 -9.73 -12.66
N LEU A 59 15.43 -9.47 -11.43
CA LEU A 59 14.58 -9.56 -10.24
C LEU A 59 13.40 -8.59 -10.31
N MET A 60 13.61 -7.34 -10.73
CA MET A 60 12.53 -6.35 -10.83
C MET A 60 11.52 -6.74 -11.90
N ALA A 61 11.98 -7.25 -13.05
CA ALA A 61 11.11 -7.77 -14.10
C ALA A 61 10.29 -8.98 -13.62
N GLU A 62 10.92 -9.95 -12.93
CA GLU A 62 10.20 -11.10 -12.35
C GLU A 62 9.18 -10.64 -11.30
N TRP A 63 9.54 -9.66 -10.47
CA TRP A 63 8.64 -9.14 -9.44
C TRP A 63 7.42 -8.45 -10.05
N GLN A 64 7.62 -7.55 -11.02
CA GLN A 64 6.53 -6.88 -11.72
C GLN A 64 5.62 -7.89 -12.43
N GLN A 65 6.19 -8.93 -13.03
CA GLN A 65 5.42 -10.02 -13.63
C GLN A 65 4.56 -10.75 -12.57
N ARG A 66 5.11 -11.07 -11.39
CA ARG A 66 4.31 -11.69 -10.31
C ARG A 66 3.14 -10.81 -9.88
N LEU A 67 3.35 -9.50 -9.80
CA LEU A 67 2.30 -8.55 -9.43
C LEU A 67 1.16 -8.44 -10.45
N SER A 68 1.35 -8.93 -11.69
CA SER A 68 0.26 -9.01 -12.69
C SER A 68 -0.81 -10.06 -12.37
N GLN A 69 -0.49 -11.02 -11.49
CA GLN A 69 -1.40 -12.10 -11.08
C GLN A 69 -1.37 -12.29 -9.55
N PRO A 70 -1.77 -11.26 -8.78
CA PRO A 70 -1.63 -11.29 -7.33
C PRO A 70 -2.63 -12.28 -6.72
N ARG A 71 -2.21 -12.97 -5.65
CA ARG A 71 -3.08 -13.92 -4.94
C ARG A 71 -4.00 -13.22 -3.95
N ALA A 72 -3.55 -12.10 -3.39
CA ALA A 72 -4.31 -11.29 -2.44
C ALA A 72 -3.85 -9.83 -2.45
N GLY A 73 -4.71 -8.91 -2.01
CA GLY A 73 -4.39 -7.49 -1.97
C GLY A 73 -4.48 -6.80 -3.34
N LEU A 74 -5.33 -7.34 -4.22
CA LEU A 74 -5.55 -6.88 -5.59
C LEU A 74 -5.75 -5.36 -5.69
N ALA A 75 -6.51 -4.75 -4.78
CA ALA A 75 -6.81 -3.31 -4.83
C ALA A 75 -5.56 -2.43 -4.64
N ALA A 76 -4.69 -2.76 -3.67
CA ALA A 76 -3.45 -2.01 -3.45
C ALA A 76 -2.46 -2.23 -4.59
N ILE A 77 -2.36 -3.48 -5.05
CA ILE A 77 -1.46 -3.84 -6.15
C ILE A 77 -1.89 -3.16 -7.44
N ALA A 78 -3.17 -3.23 -7.80
CA ALA A 78 -3.70 -2.57 -9.00
C ALA A 78 -3.55 -1.04 -8.97
N ALA A 79 -3.59 -0.42 -7.78
CA ALA A 79 -3.38 1.03 -7.64
C ALA A 79 -1.92 1.45 -7.84
N VAL A 80 -0.96 0.63 -7.40
CA VAL A 80 0.48 0.98 -7.40
C VAL A 80 1.23 0.42 -8.61
N SER A 81 0.90 -0.79 -9.08
CA SER A 81 1.60 -1.46 -10.18
C SER A 81 1.72 -0.65 -11.49
N PRO A 82 0.76 0.21 -11.87
CA PRO A 82 0.94 1.08 -13.03
C PRO A 82 2.08 2.10 -12.91
N LEU A 83 2.48 2.43 -11.69
CA LEU A 83 3.58 3.36 -11.36
C LEU A 83 4.72 2.62 -10.65
N PHE A 84 4.96 1.36 -11.03
CA PHE A 84 5.86 0.47 -10.28
C PHE A 84 7.26 1.06 -10.12
N GLU A 85 7.89 1.54 -11.20
CA GLU A 85 9.25 2.08 -11.15
C GLU A 85 9.29 3.39 -10.38
N GLU A 86 8.38 4.32 -10.69
CA GLU A 86 8.31 5.64 -10.05
C GLU A 86 8.03 5.51 -8.55
N TRP A 87 7.16 4.57 -8.17
CA TRP A 87 6.89 4.26 -6.76
C TRP A 87 8.17 3.80 -6.08
N LEU A 88 8.92 2.85 -6.65
CA LEU A 88 10.14 2.32 -6.02
C LEU A 88 11.27 3.36 -5.96
N GLU A 89 11.36 4.26 -6.93
CA GLU A 89 12.44 5.24 -7.05
C GLU A 89 12.15 6.56 -6.31
N ARG A 90 10.93 6.74 -5.79
CA ARG A 90 10.54 7.97 -5.08
C ARG A 90 11.49 8.28 -3.93
N ARG A 91 11.76 9.57 -3.74
CA ARG A 91 12.67 10.08 -2.70
C ARG A 91 11.96 10.80 -1.55
N TYR A 92 10.64 10.88 -1.63
CA TYR A 92 9.76 11.51 -0.66
C TYR A 92 8.58 10.59 -0.35
N GLY A 93 7.80 10.97 0.66
CA GLY A 93 6.55 10.30 0.95
C GLY A 93 6.70 9.02 1.76
N VAL A 94 6.50 9.14 3.07
CA VAL A 94 6.44 7.99 3.98
C VAL A 94 5.01 7.48 4.07
N LEU A 95 4.85 6.15 4.04
CA LEU A 95 3.57 5.51 4.31
C LEU A 95 3.29 5.54 5.81
N THR A 96 2.27 6.28 6.21
CA THR A 96 1.77 6.22 7.58
C THR A 96 0.90 4.97 7.78
N TYR A 97 0.61 4.65 9.04
CA TYR A 97 -0.27 3.54 9.38
C TYR A 97 -1.68 3.70 8.76
N ARG A 98 -2.26 4.91 8.82
CA ARG A 98 -3.61 5.16 8.29
C ARG A 98 -3.64 5.30 6.78
N LEU A 99 -2.61 5.87 6.18
CA LEU A 99 -2.46 5.86 4.72
C LEU A 99 -2.36 4.43 4.19
N THR A 100 -1.57 3.57 4.85
CA THR A 100 -1.46 2.15 4.48
C THR A 100 -2.82 1.43 4.59
N GLN A 101 -3.61 1.72 5.63
CA GLN A 101 -4.97 1.20 5.76
C GLN A 101 -5.86 1.61 4.58
N VAL A 102 -5.82 2.89 4.16
CA VAL A 102 -6.59 3.39 3.01
C VAL A 102 -6.15 2.68 1.72
N LEU A 103 -4.85 2.62 1.44
CA LEU A 103 -4.35 1.96 0.21
C LEU A 103 -4.69 0.48 0.15
N THR A 104 -4.78 -0.19 1.30
CA THR A 104 -5.06 -1.62 1.37
C THR A 104 -6.53 -1.95 1.62
N GLY A 105 -7.37 -0.97 1.96
CA GLY A 105 -8.75 -1.20 2.38
C GLY A 105 -8.89 -1.97 3.69
N HIS A 106 -7.90 -1.88 4.58
CA HIS A 106 -7.91 -2.49 5.91
C HIS A 106 -8.20 -1.45 6.99
N GLY A 107 -8.49 -1.88 8.21
CA GLY A 107 -8.66 -0.97 9.35
C GLY A 107 -10.12 -0.71 9.70
N SER A 108 -10.48 0.54 9.96
CA SER A 108 -11.81 0.95 10.44
C SER A 108 -12.88 1.07 9.33
N PHE A 109 -12.75 0.26 8.27
CA PHE A 109 -13.75 0.15 7.21
C PHE A 109 -14.77 -0.94 7.56
N GLY A 110 -16.07 -0.62 7.57
CA GLY A 110 -17.16 -1.56 7.84
C GLY A 110 -17.08 -2.83 6.98
N ARG A 111 -16.81 -2.72 5.66
CA ARG A 111 -16.57 -3.89 4.79
C ARG A 111 -15.51 -4.83 5.36
N TYR A 112 -14.38 -4.26 5.76
CA TYR A 112 -13.26 -5.03 6.30
C TYR A 112 -13.58 -5.61 7.68
N LEU A 113 -14.22 -4.83 8.55
CA LEU A 113 -14.62 -5.28 9.89
C LEU A 113 -15.62 -6.44 9.83
N CYS A 114 -16.58 -6.39 8.90
CA CYS A 114 -17.55 -7.45 8.65
C CYS A 114 -16.89 -8.72 8.10
N LEU A 115 -16.01 -8.59 7.09
CA LEU A 115 -15.20 -9.71 6.58
C LEU A 115 -14.41 -10.43 7.68
N MET A 116 -14.02 -9.67 8.71
CA MET A 116 -13.26 -10.12 9.85
C MET A 116 -14.09 -10.65 11.03
N GLY A 117 -15.42 -10.62 10.91
CA GLY A 117 -16.35 -11.01 11.98
C GLY A 117 -16.33 -10.09 13.20
N ARG A 118 -15.86 -8.84 13.03
CA ARG A 118 -15.84 -7.83 14.10
C ARG A 118 -17.08 -6.93 14.12
N GLU A 119 -17.81 -6.88 13.01
CA GLU A 119 -19.09 -6.19 12.88
C GLU A 119 -20.06 -7.09 12.11
N GLU A 120 -21.36 -6.98 12.41
CA GLU A 120 -22.40 -7.79 11.77
C GLU A 120 -22.69 -7.35 10.34
N THR A 121 -22.49 -6.06 10.04
CA THR A 121 -22.81 -5.45 8.75
C THR A 121 -21.61 -4.75 8.14
N PRO A 122 -21.47 -4.72 6.81
CA PRO A 122 -20.37 -3.99 6.16
C PRO A 122 -20.64 -2.49 6.01
N GLY A 123 -21.78 -1.99 6.52
CA GLY A 123 -22.27 -0.64 6.30
C GLY A 123 -21.46 0.46 7.00
N CYS A 124 -21.50 1.67 6.43
CA CYS A 124 -20.87 2.85 6.98
C CYS A 124 -21.63 3.37 8.19
N HIS A 125 -20.94 3.54 9.32
CA HIS A 125 -21.53 4.11 10.55
C HIS A 125 -21.56 5.64 10.57
N HIS A 126 -21.01 6.29 9.55
CA HIS A 126 -20.81 7.73 9.55
C HIS A 126 -21.88 8.49 8.76
N CYS A 127 -22.59 7.84 7.84
CA CYS A 127 -23.63 8.45 7.01
C CYS A 127 -24.96 7.69 7.14
N GLU A 128 -26.06 8.39 6.87
CA GLU A 128 -27.42 7.89 7.09
C GLU A 128 -27.79 6.73 6.17
N ASP A 129 -27.37 6.78 4.90
CA ASP A 129 -27.71 5.77 3.89
C ASP A 129 -27.01 4.41 4.11
N ARG A 130 -26.02 4.36 5.02
CA ARG A 130 -25.23 3.17 5.40
C ARG A 130 -24.83 2.27 4.22
N PRO A 131 -24.28 2.81 3.11
CA PRO A 131 -23.74 1.97 2.06
C PRO A 131 -22.56 1.15 2.59
N GLU A 132 -22.13 0.14 1.83
CA GLU A 132 -20.95 -0.62 2.18
C GLU A 132 -19.73 0.31 2.36
N ASP A 133 -19.11 0.24 3.53
CA ASP A 133 -18.00 1.11 3.92
C ASP A 133 -16.69 0.61 3.30
N THR A 134 -16.50 0.95 2.04
CA THR A 134 -15.26 0.76 1.29
C THR A 134 -14.36 1.99 1.39
N VAL A 135 -13.14 1.89 0.86
CA VAL A 135 -12.26 3.05 0.71
C VAL A 135 -12.87 4.03 -0.29
N GLU A 136 -13.38 3.53 -1.41
CA GLU A 136 -14.05 4.32 -2.44
C GLU A 136 -15.20 5.15 -1.82
N HIS A 137 -16.01 4.51 -0.97
CA HIS A 137 -17.06 5.22 -0.24
C HIS A 137 -16.49 6.25 0.74
N THR A 138 -15.66 5.82 1.70
CA THR A 138 -15.13 6.72 2.74
C THR A 138 -14.37 7.91 2.14
N VAL A 139 -13.51 7.67 1.17
CA VAL A 139 -12.61 8.68 0.60
C VAL A 139 -13.28 9.50 -0.49
N GLY A 140 -14.15 8.91 -1.31
CA GLY A 140 -14.72 9.55 -2.49
C GLY A 140 -16.14 10.12 -2.30
N GLU A 141 -16.96 9.50 -1.45
CA GLU A 141 -18.42 9.69 -1.51
C GLU A 141 -19.03 10.15 -0.19
N CYS A 142 -18.61 9.54 0.92
CA CYS A 142 -19.28 9.64 2.22
C CYS A 142 -19.46 11.09 2.66
N PRO A 143 -20.70 11.57 2.90
CA PRO A 143 -20.97 12.98 3.16
C PRO A 143 -20.28 13.50 4.43
N SER A 144 -20.02 12.62 5.40
CA SER A 144 -19.35 12.95 6.67
C SER A 144 -17.91 13.45 6.48
N TRP A 145 -17.29 13.13 5.34
CA TRP A 145 -15.93 13.54 5.00
C TRP A 145 -15.89 14.60 3.88
N ALA A 146 -17.02 15.22 3.55
CA ALA A 146 -17.11 16.19 2.46
C ALA A 146 -16.15 17.38 2.63
N GLU A 147 -16.04 17.93 3.84
CA GLU A 147 -15.12 19.06 4.10
C GLU A 147 -13.65 18.65 4.01
N HIS A 148 -13.30 17.46 4.52
CA HIS A 148 -11.95 16.91 4.37
C HIS A 148 -11.59 16.70 2.90
N ARG A 149 -12.53 16.18 2.10
CA ARG A 149 -12.36 16.02 0.64
C ARG A 149 -12.22 17.37 -0.06
N ARG A 150 -12.98 18.38 0.35
CA ARG A 150 -12.92 19.74 -0.20
C ARG A 150 -11.51 20.32 -0.04
N VAL A 151 -10.95 20.25 1.17
CA VAL A 151 -9.57 20.68 1.45
C VAL A 151 -8.54 19.88 0.66
N LEU A 152 -8.71 18.56 0.54
CA LEU A 152 -7.83 17.73 -0.28
C LEU A 152 -7.83 18.18 -1.75
N ARG A 153 -9.02 18.41 -2.33
CA ARG A 153 -9.21 18.82 -3.73
C ARG A 153 -8.63 20.20 -4.03
N GLU A 154 -8.55 21.11 -3.07
CA GLU A 154 -7.85 22.39 -3.23
C GLU A 154 -6.37 22.21 -3.55
N VAL A 155 -5.75 21.10 -3.09
CA VAL A 155 -4.33 20.81 -3.32
C VAL A 155 -4.13 19.91 -4.54
N ILE A 156 -4.81 18.77 -4.60
CA ILE A 156 -4.56 17.75 -5.63
C ILE A 156 -5.45 17.89 -6.87
N GLY A 157 -6.35 18.87 -6.87
CA GLY A 157 -7.36 19.13 -7.89
C GLY A 157 -8.59 18.23 -7.78
N ASP A 158 -9.52 18.39 -8.73
CA ASP A 158 -10.80 17.65 -8.76
C ASP A 158 -10.71 16.22 -9.33
N GLY A 159 -9.50 15.65 -9.34
CA GLY A 159 -9.23 14.33 -9.87
C GLY A 159 -9.96 13.19 -9.16
N ASP A 160 -9.73 11.98 -9.68
CA ASP A 160 -10.24 10.74 -9.10
C ASP A 160 -9.70 10.52 -7.68
N LEU A 161 -10.59 10.21 -6.75
CA LEU A 161 -10.26 9.90 -5.35
C LEU A 161 -10.33 8.39 -5.05
N SER A 162 -10.46 7.55 -6.09
CA SER A 162 -10.22 6.10 -5.98
C SER A 162 -8.79 5.81 -5.53
N ARG A 163 -8.51 4.58 -5.07
CA ARG A 163 -7.14 4.20 -4.68
C ARG A 163 -6.09 4.49 -5.79
N PRO A 164 -6.30 4.09 -7.07
CA PRO A 164 -5.42 4.50 -8.16
C PRO A 164 -5.27 6.01 -8.28
N GLY A 165 -6.36 6.77 -8.18
CA GLY A 165 -6.34 8.23 -8.28
C GLY A 165 -5.52 8.90 -7.16
N LEU A 166 -5.65 8.40 -5.92
CA LEU A 166 -4.82 8.84 -4.79
C LEU A 166 -3.34 8.53 -5.02
N VAL A 167 -3.02 7.31 -5.46
CA VAL A 167 -1.62 6.91 -5.72
C VAL A 167 -1.02 7.76 -6.83
N GLN A 168 -1.75 8.00 -7.92
CA GLN A 168 -1.33 8.92 -8.97
C GLN A 168 -1.12 10.34 -8.44
N ALA A 169 -2.01 10.81 -7.55
CA ALA A 169 -1.87 12.12 -6.92
C ALA A 169 -0.58 12.22 -6.11
N MET A 170 -0.37 11.26 -5.22
CA MET A 170 0.80 11.16 -4.36
C MET A 170 2.12 11.16 -5.12
N MET A 171 2.15 10.64 -6.35
CA MET A 171 3.36 10.58 -7.19
C MET A 171 3.68 11.87 -7.93
N ARG A 172 2.81 12.88 -7.92
CA ARG A 172 3.03 14.16 -8.61
C ARG A 172 4.04 15.05 -7.88
N SER A 173 3.97 15.14 -6.56
CA SER A 173 4.85 15.98 -5.74
C SER A 173 4.85 15.54 -4.27
N GLU A 174 5.85 15.99 -3.51
CA GLU A 174 5.88 15.82 -2.05
C GLU A 174 4.69 16.50 -1.36
N GLY A 175 4.27 17.67 -1.84
CA GLY A 175 3.09 18.38 -1.32
C GLY A 175 1.78 17.63 -1.57
N ASP A 176 1.63 17.01 -2.73
CA ASP A 176 0.45 16.19 -3.06
C ASP A 176 0.42 14.93 -2.18
N TRP A 177 1.58 14.30 -1.96
CA TRP A 177 1.71 13.17 -1.03
C TRP A 177 1.29 13.57 0.39
N ASP A 178 1.81 14.69 0.89
CA ASP A 178 1.53 15.17 2.24
C ASP A 178 0.06 15.54 2.43
N ALA A 179 -0.58 16.11 1.40
CA ALA A 179 -2.02 16.40 1.41
C ALA A 179 -2.86 15.11 1.50
N VAL A 180 -2.56 14.10 0.67
CA VAL A 180 -3.25 12.80 0.71
C VAL A 180 -3.00 12.09 2.05
N SER A 181 -1.77 12.11 2.54
CA SER A 181 -1.38 11.52 3.83
C SER A 181 -2.15 12.17 4.99
N SER A 182 -2.18 13.50 5.04
CA SER A 182 -2.89 14.28 6.07
C SER A 182 -4.39 14.02 6.05
N PHE A 183 -4.99 13.97 4.86
CA PHE A 183 -6.39 13.60 4.69
C PHE A 183 -6.68 12.19 5.24
N CYS A 184 -5.86 11.19 4.86
CA CYS A 184 -6.02 9.82 5.33
C CYS A 184 -5.87 9.72 6.85
N GLU A 185 -4.89 10.42 7.43
CA GLU A 185 -4.71 10.48 8.87
C GLU A 185 -5.93 11.05 9.59
N ALA A 186 -6.45 12.20 9.16
CA ALA A 186 -7.59 12.86 9.79
C ALA A 186 -8.87 11.99 9.74
N VAL A 187 -9.22 11.49 8.54
CA VAL A 187 -10.42 10.68 8.34
C VAL A 187 -10.35 9.37 9.12
N MET A 188 -9.24 8.64 9.00
CA MET A 188 -9.12 7.33 9.64
C MET A 188 -8.98 7.45 11.16
N LEU A 189 -8.32 8.48 11.69
CA LEU A 189 -8.26 8.74 13.12
C LEU A 189 -9.67 8.98 13.69
N ALA A 190 -10.47 9.81 13.01
CA ALA A 190 -11.85 10.08 13.41
C ALA A 190 -12.72 8.81 13.37
N LYS A 191 -12.58 7.97 12.33
CA LYS A 191 -13.25 6.65 12.25
C LYS A 191 -12.84 5.74 13.42
N GLU A 192 -11.55 5.67 13.74
CA GLU A 192 -11.04 4.84 14.83
C GLU A 192 -11.51 5.30 16.21
N GLU A 193 -11.59 6.62 16.46
CA GLU A 193 -12.14 7.16 17.70
C GLU A 193 -13.64 6.86 17.82
N ALA A 194 -14.41 7.12 16.76
CA ALA A 194 -15.83 6.79 16.73
C ALA A 194 -16.07 5.28 16.98
N GLY A 195 -15.25 4.42 16.38
CA GLY A 195 -15.30 2.98 16.61
C GLY A 195 -15.00 2.58 18.06
N ARG A 196 -14.03 3.24 18.71
CA ARG A 196 -13.71 3.02 20.14
C ARG A 196 -14.84 3.45 21.06
N VAL A 197 -15.48 4.59 20.79
CA VAL A 197 -16.66 5.04 21.54
C VAL A 197 -17.79 4.01 21.44
N ARG A 198 -18.11 3.54 20.23
CA ARG A 198 -19.16 2.50 20.04
C ARG A 198 -18.87 1.22 20.82
N GLN A 199 -17.63 0.74 20.80
CA GLN A 199 -17.24 -0.47 21.54
C GLN A 199 -17.40 -0.29 23.05
N ARG A 200 -17.04 0.87 23.59
CA ARG A 200 -17.22 1.19 25.01
C ARG A 200 -18.71 1.24 25.38
N SER A 201 -19.53 1.91 24.59
CA SER A 201 -20.99 2.00 24.82
C SER A 201 -21.69 0.65 24.75
N ALA A 202 -21.25 -0.24 23.85
CA ALA A 202 -21.79 -1.60 23.76
C ALA A 202 -21.38 -2.46 24.97
N ALA A 203 -20.16 -2.30 25.47
CA ALA A 203 -19.68 -3.03 26.65
C ALA A 203 -20.33 -2.55 27.97
N SER A 204 -20.69 -1.27 28.07
CA SER A 204 -21.41 -0.73 29.23
C SER A 204 -22.91 -1.05 29.26
N SER A 205 -23.46 -1.54 28.14
CA SER A 205 -24.88 -1.90 28.00
C SER A 205 -25.14 -3.40 28.20
N GLN A 206 -24.10 -4.19 28.50
CA GLN A 206 -24.14 -5.62 28.82
C GLN A 206 -23.87 -5.83 30.31
#